data_AF-A0A0Q9HU67-F1
#
_entry.id   AF-A0A0Q9HU67-F1
#
_cell.length_a   1.000
_cell.length_b   1.000
_cell.length_c   1.000
_cell.angle_alpha   90.00
_cell.angle_beta   90.00
_cell.angle_gamma   90.00
#
_symmetry.space_group_name_H-M   'P 1'
#
loop_
_entity.id
_entity.type
_entity.pdbx_description
1 polymer ?
#
loop_
_entity_poly.entity_id
_entity_poly.type
_entity_poly.pdbx_seq_one_letter_code
_entity_poly.pdbx_strand_id
1 'polypeptide(L)'
;MHVECSLDGNSTEKREQQFSGKFERGRKFIKDAFRGIELPEKLEQVLVLQFASGNVRSFGGVRVVTVREFVHEMYEGLRGTSPARGAVPSNLPLLRTIQLAADAVRYAPTDHRIINLARK
;
A
#
# COMPACT_ATOMS: atom_id res chain seq x y z
N MET A 1 7.35 -5.89 -8.78
CA MET A 1 7.39 -5.50 -7.35
C MET A 1 6.87 -6.66 -6.52
N HIS A 2 7.54 -7.01 -5.43
CA HIS A 2 7.09 -7.99 -4.44
C HIS A 2 6.69 -7.24 -3.18
N VAL A 3 5.44 -7.37 -2.76
CA VAL A 3 4.89 -6.66 -1.61
C VAL A 3 4.43 -7.67 -0.58
N GLU A 4 4.89 -7.49 0.65
CA GLU A 4 4.32 -8.17 1.82
C GLU A 4 3.54 -7.16 2.64
N CYS A 5 2.40 -7.58 3.20
CA CYS A 5 1.55 -6.74 4.02
C CYS A 5 1.34 -7.39 5.39
N SER A 6 1.27 -6.59 6.46
CA SER A 6 0.90 -7.10 7.78
C SER A 6 0.20 -6.08 8.67
N LEU A 7 -0.72 -6.62 9.49
CA LEU A 7 -1.43 -5.91 10.55
C LEU A 7 -0.90 -6.28 11.95
N ASP A 8 0.19 -7.04 12.03
CA ASP A 8 0.72 -7.50 13.32
C ASP A 8 1.20 -6.34 14.20
N GLY A 9 1.18 -6.56 15.52
CA GLY A 9 1.81 -5.69 16.51
C GLY A 9 3.06 -6.31 17.15
N ASN A 10 3.79 -7.15 16.41
CA ASN A 10 4.95 -7.86 16.92
C ASN A 10 6.13 -6.90 17.19
N SER A 11 7.08 -7.36 18.00
CA SER A 11 8.36 -6.66 18.19
C SER A 11 9.19 -6.63 16.91
N THR A 12 10.15 -5.70 16.86
CA THR A 12 11.10 -5.54 15.76
C THR A 12 11.86 -6.85 15.49
N GLU A 13 12.31 -7.54 16.51
CA GLU A 13 13.12 -8.77 16.39
C GLU A 13 12.30 -9.90 15.73
N LYS A 14 11.05 -10.06 16.17
CA LYS A 14 10.14 -11.08 15.60
C LYS A 14 9.79 -10.76 14.16
N ARG A 15 9.60 -9.47 13.82
CA ARG A 15 9.37 -9.03 12.44
C ARG A 15 10.59 -9.26 11.56
N GLU A 16 11.79 -8.94 12.04
CA GLU A 16 13.04 -9.18 11.32
C GLU A 16 13.17 -10.66 10.97
N GLN A 17 13.00 -11.55 11.97
CA GLN A 17 13.03 -12.99 11.74
C GLN A 17 11.98 -13.45 10.71
N GLN A 18 10.74 -12.97 10.85
CA GLN A 18 9.62 -13.38 10.01
C GLN A 18 9.79 -12.92 8.55
N PHE A 19 10.12 -11.65 8.34
CA PHE A 19 10.12 -11.04 7.01
C PHE A 19 11.41 -11.31 6.26
N SER A 20 12.56 -11.43 6.93
CA SER A 20 13.84 -11.78 6.29
C SER A 20 13.72 -13.05 5.45
N GLY A 21 13.17 -14.13 6.03
CA GLY A 21 13.01 -15.39 5.31
C GLY A 21 12.03 -15.31 4.13
N LYS A 22 10.96 -14.51 4.25
CA LYS A 22 9.99 -14.30 3.16
C LYS A 22 10.64 -13.57 1.97
N PHE A 23 11.31 -12.45 2.26
CA PHE A 23 11.92 -11.64 1.22
C PHE A 23 13.12 -12.33 0.57
N GLU A 24 13.92 -13.08 1.34
CA GLU A 24 15.00 -13.91 0.81
C GLU A 24 14.48 -14.96 -0.17
N ARG A 25 13.45 -15.72 0.20
CA ARG A 25 12.82 -16.68 -0.72
C ARG A 25 12.25 -16.00 -1.96
N GLY A 26 11.65 -14.82 -1.81
CA GLY A 26 11.20 -14.00 -2.93
C GLY A 26 12.35 -13.68 -3.89
N ARG A 27 13.51 -13.21 -3.39
CA ARG A 27 14.67 -12.92 -4.25
C ARG A 27 15.19 -14.16 -4.96
N LYS A 28 15.20 -15.31 -4.28
CA LYS A 28 15.74 -16.56 -4.79
C LYS A 28 14.84 -17.23 -5.83
N PHE A 29 13.53 -17.22 -5.63
CA PHE A 29 12.60 -18.09 -6.38
C PHE A 29 11.53 -17.37 -7.20
N ILE A 30 11.36 -16.04 -7.07
CA ILE A 30 10.28 -15.34 -7.81
C ILE A 30 10.39 -15.55 -9.31
N LYS A 31 11.61 -15.58 -9.86
CA LYS A 31 11.82 -15.75 -11.31
C LYS A 31 11.35 -17.11 -11.81
N ASP A 32 11.52 -18.16 -11.00
CA ASP A 32 11.02 -19.49 -11.33
C ASP A 32 9.49 -19.58 -11.30
N ALA A 33 8.82 -18.78 -10.47
CA ALA A 33 7.36 -18.76 -10.38
C ALA A 33 6.67 -18.16 -11.62
N PHE A 34 7.39 -17.36 -12.42
CA PHE A 34 6.87 -16.68 -13.60
C PHE A 34 7.62 -17.09 -14.89
N ARG A 35 7.99 -18.37 -15.01
CA ARG A 35 8.66 -18.89 -16.22
C ARG A 35 7.87 -18.56 -17.49
N GLY A 36 8.58 -18.07 -18.50
CA GLY A 36 7.98 -17.65 -19.78
C GLY A 36 7.49 -16.19 -19.79
N ILE A 37 7.59 -15.48 -18.67
CA ILE A 37 7.32 -14.04 -18.58
C ILE A 37 8.65 -13.32 -18.37
N GLU A 38 8.92 -12.31 -19.19
CA GLU A 38 10.08 -11.45 -18.98
C GLU A 38 9.88 -10.61 -17.71
N LEU A 39 10.80 -10.76 -16.76
CA LEU A 39 10.77 -10.04 -15.49
C LEU A 39 11.89 -8.99 -15.45
N PRO A 40 11.68 -7.85 -14.76
CA PRO A 40 12.73 -6.86 -14.59
C PRO A 40 13.94 -7.45 -13.86
N GLU A 41 15.14 -6.97 -14.20
CA GLU A 41 16.39 -7.43 -13.59
C GLU A 41 16.40 -7.21 -12.07
N LYS A 42 15.91 -6.05 -11.63
CA LYS A 42 15.83 -5.64 -10.23
C LYS A 42 14.44 -5.89 -9.68
N LEU A 43 14.34 -6.79 -8.70
CA LEU A 43 13.13 -7.00 -7.91
C LEU A 43 13.04 -5.93 -6.80
N GLU A 44 12.13 -4.98 -6.96
CA GLU A 44 11.73 -4.14 -5.83
C GLU A 44 10.92 -4.95 -4.82
N GLN A 45 11.32 -4.90 -3.55
CA GLN A 45 10.63 -5.52 -2.43
C GLN A 45 10.24 -4.47 -1.39
N VAL A 46 8.98 -4.48 -0.97
CA VAL A 46 8.43 -3.52 0.00
C VAL A 46 7.61 -4.26 1.05
N LEU A 47 7.75 -3.83 2.31
CA LEU A 47 6.92 -4.29 3.42
C LEU A 47 5.94 -3.18 3.82
N VAL A 48 4.63 -3.44 3.70
CA VAL A 48 3.57 -2.52 4.11
C VAL A 48 3.05 -2.90 5.49
N LEU A 49 3.19 -2.02 6.47
CA LEU A 49 2.78 -2.26 7.86
C LEU A 49 1.72 -1.27 8.32
N GLN A 50 0.66 -1.77 8.98
CA GLN A 50 -0.29 -0.90 9.68
C GLN A 50 0.35 -0.25 10.90
N PHE A 51 1.11 -1.03 11.67
CA PHE A 51 1.74 -0.58 12.91
C PHE A 51 3.25 -0.64 12.76
N ALA A 52 3.91 0.51 12.57
CA ALA A 52 5.36 0.64 12.63
C ALA A 52 5.72 1.84 13.48
N SER A 53 6.77 1.72 14.30
CA SER A 53 7.36 2.89 14.95
C SER A 53 8.11 3.70 13.88
N GLY A 54 8.02 5.03 13.93
CA GLY A 54 8.58 5.91 12.89
C GLY A 54 10.10 5.80 12.69
N ASN A 55 10.81 5.19 13.64
CA ASN A 55 12.26 5.04 13.64
C ASN A 55 12.73 3.78 12.88
N VAL A 56 11.87 2.78 12.69
CA VAL A 56 12.24 1.55 11.98
C VAL A 56 11.80 1.65 10.52
N ARG A 57 12.78 1.71 9.61
CA ARG A 57 12.55 1.94 8.17
C ARG A 57 12.86 0.73 7.29
N SER A 58 13.31 -0.37 7.87
CA SER A 58 13.59 -1.60 7.15
C SER A 58 13.43 -2.85 8.01
N PHE A 59 12.97 -3.94 7.38
CA PHE A 59 13.06 -5.30 7.92
C PHE A 59 13.57 -6.24 6.84
N GLY A 60 14.46 -7.19 7.15
CA GLY A 60 14.97 -8.16 6.19
C GLY A 60 15.61 -7.55 4.94
N GLY A 61 16.24 -6.39 5.12
CA GLY A 61 16.89 -5.61 4.07
C GLY A 61 15.93 -4.91 3.10
N VAL A 62 14.62 -4.88 3.39
CA VAL A 62 13.63 -4.22 2.53
C VAL A 62 13.05 -2.98 3.19
N ARG A 63 12.62 -2.01 2.37
CA ARG A 63 11.98 -0.77 2.83
C ARG A 63 10.63 -1.06 3.48
N VAL A 64 10.39 -0.42 4.63
CA VAL A 64 9.07 -0.37 5.27
C VAL A 64 8.32 0.86 4.80
N VAL A 65 7.06 0.65 4.44
CA VAL A 65 6.08 1.71 4.16
C VAL A 65 4.91 1.50 5.11
N THR A 66 4.49 2.53 5.85
CA THR A 66 3.29 2.41 6.66
C THR A 66 2.05 2.46 5.77
N VAL A 67 0.94 1.85 6.20
CA VAL A 67 -0.35 1.97 5.49
C VAL A 67 -0.74 3.43 5.31
N ARG A 68 -0.43 4.29 6.30
CA ARG A 68 -0.66 5.74 6.21
C ARG A 68 0.14 6.38 5.08
N GLU A 69 1.44 6.11 4.99
CA GLU A 69 2.30 6.61 3.92
C GLU A 69 1.84 6.09 2.55
N PHE A 70 1.51 4.80 2.46
CA PHE A 70 1.04 4.18 1.22
C PHE A 70 -0.26 4.80 0.72
N VAL A 71 -1.26 4.99 1.60
CA VAL A 71 -2.52 5.65 1.24
C VAL A 71 -2.30 7.11 0.87
N HIS A 72 -1.44 7.82 1.60
CA HIS A 72 -1.12 9.21 1.31
C HIS A 72 -0.44 9.38 -0.06
N GLU A 73 0.50 8.50 -0.40
CA GLU A 73 1.15 8.47 -1.72
C GLU A 73 0.13 8.32 -2.85
N MET A 74 -0.77 7.33 -2.74
CA MET A 74 -1.83 7.12 -3.73
C MET A 74 -2.78 8.32 -3.82
N TYR A 75 -3.17 8.88 -2.68
CA TYR A 75 -4.05 10.04 -2.62
C TYR A 75 -3.42 11.27 -3.29
N GLU A 76 -2.17 11.61 -2.95
CA GLU A 76 -1.46 12.74 -3.55
C GLU A 76 -1.22 12.54 -5.05
N GLY A 77 -0.87 11.32 -5.47
CA GLY A 77 -0.71 10.98 -6.89
C GLY A 77 -2.00 11.09 -7.71
N LEU A 78 -3.16 10.95 -7.06
CA LEU A 78 -4.48 11.09 -7.68
C LEU A 78 -5.09 12.48 -7.49
N ARG A 79 -4.45 13.37 -6.73
CA ARG A 79 -4.96 14.71 -6.46
C ARG A 79 -5.09 15.50 -7.76
N GLY A 80 -6.23 16.17 -7.92
CA GLY A 80 -6.53 16.96 -9.12
C GLY A 80 -7.00 16.13 -10.33
N THR A 81 -6.83 14.80 -10.31
CA THR A 81 -7.46 13.93 -11.31
C THR A 81 -8.98 13.89 -11.13
N SER A 82 -9.72 13.50 -12.17
CA SER A 82 -11.16 13.28 -12.08
C SER A 82 -11.54 12.01 -12.85
N PRO A 83 -12.45 11.18 -12.33
CA PRO A 83 -12.98 10.05 -13.08
C PRO A 83 -13.59 10.44 -14.42
N ALA A 84 -14.06 11.69 -14.58
CA ALA A 84 -14.61 12.19 -15.84
C ALA A 84 -13.57 12.28 -16.98
N ARG A 85 -12.27 12.33 -16.66
CA ARG A 85 -11.18 12.50 -17.64
C ARG A 85 -10.12 11.39 -17.59
N GLY A 86 -10.37 10.34 -16.82
CA GLY A 86 -9.39 9.29 -16.58
C GLY A 86 -9.71 8.52 -15.31
N ALA A 87 -10.81 7.77 -15.32
CA ALA A 87 -11.20 6.93 -14.19
C ALA A 87 -10.16 5.83 -13.96
N VAL A 88 -9.77 5.66 -12.70
CA VAL A 88 -9.09 4.43 -12.27
C VAL A 88 -9.98 3.23 -12.68
N PRO A 89 -9.39 2.21 -13.34
CA PRO A 89 -10.13 1.03 -13.79
C PRO A 89 -11.02 0.40 -12.71
N SER A 90 -12.20 -0.10 -13.09
CA SER A 90 -13.16 -0.68 -12.15
C SER A 90 -12.66 -1.94 -11.45
N ASN A 91 -11.71 -2.65 -12.03
CA ASN A 91 -11.03 -3.81 -11.42
C ASN A 91 -10.03 -3.40 -10.31
N LEU A 92 -9.80 -2.10 -10.08
CA LEU A 92 -9.01 -1.56 -8.97
C LEU A 92 -9.90 -0.74 -8.02
N PRO A 93 -10.92 -1.35 -7.39
CA PRO A 93 -11.97 -0.62 -6.68
C PRO A 93 -11.45 0.23 -5.52
N LEU A 94 -10.45 -0.26 -4.77
CA LEU A 94 -9.87 0.49 -3.66
C LEU A 94 -9.12 1.74 -4.13
N LEU A 95 -8.33 1.63 -5.19
CA LEU A 95 -7.63 2.76 -5.79
C LEU A 95 -8.62 3.76 -6.41
N ARG A 96 -9.72 3.28 -6.99
CA ARG A 96 -10.80 4.13 -7.50
C ARG A 96 -11.51 4.89 -6.38
N THR A 97 -11.74 4.25 -5.23
CA THR A 97 -12.26 4.95 -4.04
C THR A 97 -11.31 6.07 -3.60
N ILE A 98 -10.00 5.85 -3.65
CA ILE A 98 -9.01 6.91 -3.36
C ILE A 98 -9.08 8.04 -4.39
N GLN A 99 -9.23 7.74 -5.69
CA GLN A 99 -9.42 8.77 -6.72
C GLN A 99 -10.66 9.62 -6.42
N LEU A 100 -11.78 8.99 -6.08
CA LEU A 100 -13.02 9.68 -5.72
C LEU A 100 -12.84 10.56 -4.49
N ALA A 101 -12.14 10.07 -3.46
CA ALA A 101 -11.83 10.86 -2.27
C ALA A 101 -10.93 12.08 -2.62
N ALA A 102 -9.92 11.88 -3.48
CA ALA A 102 -9.02 12.93 -3.93
C ALA A 102 -9.70 13.97 -4.85
N ASP A 103 -10.73 13.58 -5.61
CA ASP A 103 -11.58 14.48 -6.40
C ASP A 103 -12.54 15.29 -5.51
N ALA A 104 -13.13 14.62 -4.51
CA ALA A 104 -14.16 15.18 -3.63
C ALA A 104 -13.73 16.42 -2.83
N VAL A 105 -12.42 16.64 -2.64
CA VAL A 105 -11.91 17.85 -1.95
C VAL A 105 -12.28 19.16 -2.62
N ARG A 106 -12.75 19.12 -3.86
CA ARG A 106 -13.33 20.29 -4.54
C ARG A 106 -14.65 20.77 -3.92
N TYR A 107 -15.25 19.97 -3.04
CA TYR A 107 -16.52 20.27 -2.38
C TYR A 107 -16.34 20.25 -0.87
N ALA A 108 -16.77 21.32 -0.20
CA ALA A 108 -16.89 21.35 1.25
C ALA A 108 -18.23 20.73 1.67
N PRO A 109 -18.25 19.72 2.56
CA PRO A 109 -19.51 19.17 3.04
C PRO A 109 -20.24 20.19 3.92
N THR A 110 -21.56 20.27 3.78
CA THR A 110 -22.43 21.09 4.65
C THR A 110 -22.75 20.41 5.98
N ASP A 111 -22.72 19.08 6.02
CA ASP A 111 -22.92 18.25 7.21
C ASP A 111 -22.26 16.86 7.00
N HIS A 112 -22.00 16.14 8.09
CA HIS A 112 -21.42 14.79 8.11
C HIS A 112 -22.48 13.72 8.40
N ARG A 113 -23.69 13.88 7.83
CA ARG A 113 -24.87 13.02 8.09
C ARG A 113 -24.56 11.52 8.09
N ILE A 114 -23.81 11.03 7.10
CA ILE A 114 -23.49 9.59 6.98
C ILE A 114 -22.64 9.11 8.16
N ILE A 115 -21.61 9.87 8.54
CA ILE A 115 -20.75 9.55 9.68
C ILE A 115 -21.53 9.62 10.99
N ASN A 116 -22.40 10.63 11.13
CA ASN A 116 -23.25 10.80 12.30
C ASN A 116 -24.26 9.66 12.47
N LEU A 117 -24.77 9.09 11.37
CA LEU A 117 -25.62 7.89 11.41
C LEU A 117 -24.82 6.63 11.75
N ALA A 118 -23.61 6.48 11.20
CA ALA A 118 -22.77 5.28 11.42
C ALA A 118 -22.16 5.18 12.83
N ARG A 119 -22.14 6.28 13.59
CA ARG A 119 -21.63 6.33 14.98
C ARG A 119 -22.71 6.09 16.04
N LYS A 120 -23.98 6.00 15.64
CA LYS A 120 -25.10 5.62 16.52
C LYS A 120 -25.25 4.10 16.52
#